data_AF-A0A510K206-F1
#
_entry.id   AF-A0A510K206-F1
#
_cell.length_a   1.000
_cell.length_b   1.000
_cell.length_c   1.000
_cell.angle_alpha   90.00
_cell.angle_beta   90.00
_cell.angle_gamma   90.00
#
_symmetry.space_group_name_H-M   'P 1'
#
loop_
_entity.id
_entity.type
_entity.pdbx_description
1 polymer ?
#
loop_
_entity_poly.entity_id
_entity_poly.type
_entity_poly.pdbx_seq_one_letter_code
_entity_poly.pdbx_strand_id
1 'polypeptide(L)'
;MKIITLNEMLRYDTEENIKNKFLNSFKSLTNNDVKKILHNKAIEMKKKSISTTHLLFDDKKLVGYLSLSNKSLILPKERIEKLSSSKRKRLVQSGQTLENGHLVVNSYLIGQLGKNYNL
;
A
#
# COMPACT_ATOMS: atom_id res chain seq x y z
N MET A 1 10.98 -13.74 8.87
CA MET A 1 10.14 -12.64 8.34
C MET A 1 8.64 -12.90 8.49
N LYS A 2 7.91 -11.99 9.17
CA LYS A 2 6.45 -11.98 9.37
C LYS A 2 5.88 -10.66 8.84
N ILE A 3 4.70 -10.72 8.23
CA ILE A 3 3.97 -9.52 7.76
C ILE A 3 2.74 -9.36 8.64
N ILE A 4 2.57 -8.18 9.24
CA ILE A 4 1.44 -7.86 10.10
C ILE A 4 0.84 -6.54 9.62
N THR A 5 -0.48 -6.47 9.48
CA THR A 5 -1.13 -5.21 9.14
C THR A 5 -1.23 -4.30 10.36
N LEU A 6 -1.14 -2.99 10.14
CA LEU A 6 -1.37 -2.00 11.20
C LEU A 6 -2.75 -2.15 11.84
N ASN A 7 -3.75 -2.61 11.06
CA ASN A 7 -5.09 -2.88 11.56
C ASN A 7 -5.12 -4.04 12.57
N GLU A 8 -4.37 -5.11 12.32
CA GLU A 8 -4.25 -6.22 13.27
C GLU A 8 -3.58 -5.75 14.56
N MET A 9 -2.50 -4.96 14.48
CA MET A 9 -1.83 -4.43 15.67
C MET A 9 -2.77 -3.57 16.51
N LEU A 10 -3.57 -2.71 15.88
CA LEU A 10 -4.55 -1.83 16.54
C LEU A 10 -5.68 -2.57 17.26
N ARG A 11 -5.88 -3.87 16.98
CA ARG A 11 -6.85 -4.70 17.73
C ARG A 11 -6.32 -5.16 19.08
N TYR A 12 -5.00 -5.18 19.26
CA TYR A 12 -4.34 -5.76 20.43
C TYR A 12 -3.59 -4.74 21.30
N ASP A 13 -3.34 -3.53 20.81
CA ASP A 13 -2.61 -2.49 21.54
C ASP A 13 -3.09 -1.08 21.16
N THR A 14 -2.71 -0.07 21.94
CA THR A 14 -3.09 1.33 21.70
C THR A 14 -2.26 1.96 20.58
N GLU A 15 -2.79 3.01 19.94
CA GLU A 15 -2.08 3.75 18.89
C GLU A 15 -0.74 4.32 19.37
N GLU A 16 -0.72 4.82 20.60
CA GLU A 16 0.48 5.39 21.23
C GLU A 16 1.54 4.32 21.45
N ASN A 17 1.16 3.16 21.99
CA ASN A 17 2.07 2.04 22.19
C ASN A 17 2.62 1.52 20.85
N ILE A 18 1.78 1.39 19.82
CA ILE A 18 2.22 0.93 18.49
C ILE A 18 3.19 1.93 17.86
N LYS A 19 2.89 3.23 17.96
CA LYS A 19 3.80 4.28 17.49
C LYS A 19 5.15 4.21 18.17
N ASN A 20 5.16 4.20 19.50
CA ASN A 20 6.38 4.25 20.30
C ASN A 20 7.23 2.99 20.17
N LYS A 21 6.61 1.80 20.20
CA LYS A 21 7.32 0.52 20.11
C LYS A 21 7.83 0.22 18.71
N PHE A 22 7.08 0.59 17.66
CA PHE A 22 7.37 0.10 16.31
C PHE A 22 7.55 1.23 15.29
N LEU A 23 6.55 2.10 15.10
CA LEU A 23 6.57 3.04 13.97
C LEU A 23 7.69 4.08 14.09
N ASN A 24 7.87 4.68 15.28
CA ASN A 24 8.86 5.72 15.53
C ASN A 24 10.30 5.20 15.45
N SER A 25 10.51 3.88 15.61
CA SER A 25 11.83 3.24 15.45
C SER A 25 12.32 3.21 13.99
N PHE A 26 11.42 3.44 13.04
CA PHE A 26 11.73 3.39 11.61
C PHE A 26 12.61 4.57 11.17
N LYS A 27 13.71 4.27 10.47
CA LYS A 27 14.53 5.25 9.74
C LYS A 27 14.59 4.92 8.26
N SER A 28 14.45 5.94 7.43
CA SER A 28 14.69 5.91 5.98
C SER A 28 16.12 6.37 5.65
N LEU A 29 16.69 5.92 4.53
CA LEU A 29 18.04 6.30 4.09
C LEU A 29 18.20 7.80 3.78
N THR A 30 17.32 8.36 2.94
CA THR A 30 17.46 9.73 2.41
C THR A 30 16.13 10.50 2.34
N ASN A 31 15.00 9.85 2.62
CA ASN A 31 13.69 10.43 2.34
C ASN A 31 12.85 10.60 3.61
N ASN A 32 12.76 11.84 4.10
CA ASN A 32 12.00 12.18 5.29
C ASN A 32 10.49 11.88 5.10
N ASP A 33 9.98 11.83 3.88
CA ASP A 33 8.55 11.64 3.64
C ASP A 33 8.12 10.18 3.83
N VAL A 34 8.94 9.20 3.44
CA VAL A 34 8.71 7.77 3.77
C VAL A 34 8.53 7.64 5.28
N LYS A 35 9.49 8.17 6.05
CA LYS A 35 9.47 8.14 7.50
C LYS A 35 8.27 8.88 8.08
N LYS A 36 8.03 10.12 7.66
CA LYS A 36 6.90 10.96 8.12
C LYS A 36 5.55 10.30 7.86
N ILE A 37 5.37 9.64 6.72
CA ILE A 37 4.15 8.91 6.41
C ILE A 37 3.93 7.80 7.44
N LEU A 38 4.95 7.00 7.73
CA LEU A 38 4.82 5.91 8.69
C LEU A 38 4.59 6.43 10.12
N HIS A 39 5.33 7.45 10.55
CA HIS A 39 5.26 8.01 11.90
C HIS A 39 3.93 8.73 12.17
N ASN A 40 3.48 9.54 11.21
CA ASN A 40 2.42 10.52 11.46
C ASN A 40 1.10 10.15 10.78
N LYS A 41 1.14 9.55 9.59
CA LYS A 41 -0.04 9.41 8.72
C LYS A 41 -0.60 7.99 8.65
N ALA A 42 0.21 6.95 8.83
CA ALA A 42 -0.20 5.57 8.56
C ALA A 42 -1.45 5.13 9.35
N ILE A 43 -1.55 5.50 10.63
CA ILE A 43 -2.72 5.19 11.47
C ILE A 43 -3.96 5.95 11.00
N GLU A 44 -3.83 7.24 10.71
CA GLU A 44 -4.94 8.07 10.23
C GLU A 44 -5.45 7.58 8.87
N MET A 45 -4.54 7.28 7.94
CA MET A 45 -4.86 6.70 6.64
C MET A 45 -5.57 5.36 6.77
N LYS A 46 -5.23 4.56 7.79
CA LYS A 46 -5.93 3.31 8.09
C LYS A 46 -7.34 3.55 8.65
N LYS A 47 -7.49 4.48 9.61
CA LYS A 47 -8.80 4.86 10.18
C LYS A 47 -9.76 5.38 9.12
N LYS A 48 -9.26 6.19 8.18
CA LYS A 48 -10.03 6.72 7.06
C LYS A 48 -10.23 5.70 5.92
N SER A 49 -9.79 4.45 6.10
CA SER A 49 -9.83 3.40 5.07
C SER A 49 -9.20 3.80 3.72
N ILE A 50 -8.25 4.75 3.75
CA ILE A 50 -7.55 5.23 2.55
C ILE A 50 -6.52 4.19 2.09
N SER A 51 -5.81 3.58 3.05
CA SER A 51 -4.77 2.60 2.76
C SER A 51 -4.60 1.60 3.90
N THR A 52 -4.12 0.40 3.56
CA THR A 52 -3.67 -0.61 4.52
C THR A 52 -2.16 -0.64 4.56
N THR A 53 -1.59 -0.33 5.72
CA THR A 53 -0.14 -0.43 5.96
C THR A 53 0.21 -1.81 6.48
N HIS A 54 1.11 -2.50 5.79
CA HIS A 54 1.69 -3.78 6.12
C HIS A 54 3.09 -3.55 6.67
N LEU A 55 3.36 -4.05 7.87
CA LEU A 55 4.61 -3.93 8.58
C LEU A 55 5.36 -5.26 8.47
N LEU A 56 6.61 -5.21 8.05
CA LEU A 56 7.47 -6.38 7.88
C LEU A 56 8.36 -6.49 9.11
N PHE A 57 8.27 -7.61 9.80
CA PHE A 57 9.05 -7.91 10.99
C PHE A 57 10.03 -9.05 10.74
N ASP A 58 11.24 -8.90 11.23
CA ASP A 58 12.22 -9.99 11.31
C ASP A 58 12.78 -10.01 12.74
N ASP A 59 12.65 -11.15 13.42
CA ASP A 59 12.99 -11.30 14.84
C ASP A 59 12.48 -10.16 15.74
N LYS A 60 11.19 -9.80 15.56
CA LYS A 60 10.49 -8.71 16.25
C LYS A 60 10.98 -7.29 15.92
N LYS A 61 12.01 -7.13 15.08
CA LYS A 61 12.45 -5.83 14.56
C LYS A 61 11.64 -5.45 13.32
N LEU A 62 11.19 -4.21 13.25
CA LEU A 62 10.54 -3.67 12.05
C LEU A 62 11.59 -3.47 10.95
N VAL A 63 11.61 -4.31 9.92
CA VAL A 63 12.60 -4.22 8.83
C VAL A 63 12.13 -3.38 7.65
N GLY A 64 10.83 -3.12 7.56
CA GLY A 64 10.24 -2.29 6.51
C GLY A 64 8.73 -2.24 6.57
N TYR A 65 8.12 -1.52 5.64
CA TYR A 65 6.66 -1.46 5.50
C TYR A 65 6.24 -1.20 4.04
N LEU A 66 5.00 -1.57 3.74
CA LEU A 66 4.32 -1.34 2.47
C LEU A 66 2.90 -0.80 2.73
N SER A 67 2.53 0.31 2.11
CA SER A 67 1.18 0.87 2.16
C SER A 67 0.46 0.66 0.84
N LEU A 68 -0.67 -0.06 0.88
CA LEU A 68 -1.50 -0.38 -0.29
C LEU A 68 -2.88 0.25 -0.17
N SER A 69 -3.36 0.82 -1.26
CA SER A 69 -4.73 1.34 -1.39
C SER A 69 -5.44 0.62 -2.53
N ASN A 70 -6.71 0.26 -2.33
CA ASN A 70 -7.54 -0.22 -3.45
C ASN A 70 -7.94 1.00 -4.30
N LYS A 71 -7.50 1.04 -5.56
CA LYS A 71 -7.80 2.14 -6.47
C LYS A 71 -7.94 1.61 -7.88
N SER A 72 -9.06 1.87 -8.53
CA SER A 72 -9.28 1.42 -9.90
C SER A 72 -8.34 2.14 -10.88
N LEU A 73 -7.81 1.39 -11.83
CA LEU A 73 -7.03 1.91 -12.95
C LEU A 73 -7.94 2.10 -14.15
N ILE A 74 -8.01 3.31 -14.69
CA ILE A 74 -8.77 3.62 -15.90
C ILE A 74 -7.81 3.61 -17.09
N LEU A 75 -8.06 2.71 -18.04
CA LEU A 75 -7.31 2.58 -19.28
C LEU A 75 -8.13 3.16 -20.43
N PRO A 76 -7.65 4.20 -21.12
CA PRO A 76 -8.29 4.73 -22.32
C PRO A 76 -8.36 3.69 -23.43
N LYS A 77 -9.40 3.78 -24.26
CA LYS A 77 -9.67 2.83 -25.37
C LYS A 77 -8.46 2.69 -26.29
N GLU A 78 -7.83 3.81 -26.64
CA GLU A 78 -6.69 3.89 -27.55
C GLU A 78 -5.46 3.17 -27.00
N ARG A 79 -5.32 3.10 -25.66
CA ARG A 79 -4.23 2.34 -25.02
C ARG A 79 -4.52 0.85 -25.01
N ILE A 80 -5.78 0.46 -24.83
CA ILE A 80 -6.20 -0.95 -24.83
C ILE A 80 -6.03 -1.56 -26.22
N GLU A 81 -6.36 -0.81 -27.27
CA GLU A 81 -6.23 -1.25 -28.66
C GLU A 81 -4.77 -1.50 -29.08
N LYS A 82 -3.81 -0.83 -28.43
CA LYS A 82 -2.37 -1.06 -28.63
C LYS A 82 -1.83 -2.30 -27.91
N LEU A 83 -2.62 -2.96 -27.06
CA LEU A 83 -2.21 -4.16 -26.34
C LEU A 83 -2.38 -5.42 -27.20
N SER A 84 -1.54 -6.42 -26.96
CA SER A 84 -1.76 -7.75 -27.54
C SER A 84 -3.11 -8.32 -27.09
N SER A 85 -3.72 -9.15 -27.94
CA SER A 85 -4.99 -9.83 -27.67
C SER A 85 -4.98 -10.58 -26.32
N SER A 86 -3.88 -11.24 -25.98
CA SER A 86 -3.66 -11.92 -24.71
C SER A 86 -3.69 -10.99 -23.49
N LYS A 87 -3.00 -9.83 -23.56
CA LYS A 87 -2.97 -8.83 -22.48
C LYS A 87 -4.33 -8.16 -22.31
N ARG A 88 -4.97 -7.79 -23.43
CA ARG A 88 -6.33 -7.24 -23.41
C ARG A 88 -7.33 -8.19 -22.76
N LYS A 89 -7.31 -9.48 -23.13
CA LYS A 89 -8.19 -10.50 -22.54
C LYS A 89 -8.00 -10.61 -21.03
N ARG A 90 -6.75 -10.63 -20.54
CA ARG A 90 -6.45 -10.67 -19.10
C ARG A 90 -7.00 -9.45 -18.35
N LEU A 91 -6.81 -8.24 -18.89
CA LEU A 91 -7.28 -7.02 -18.24
C LEU A 91 -8.81 -6.94 -18.20
N VAL A 92 -9.48 -7.32 -19.30
CA VAL A 92 -10.94 -7.35 -19.39
C VAL A 92 -11.55 -8.37 -18.42
N GLN A 93 -10.89 -9.52 -18.20
CA GLN A 93 -11.35 -10.50 -17.20
C GLN A 93 -11.35 -9.94 -15.76
N SER A 94 -10.46 -9.01 -15.46
CA SER A 94 -10.32 -8.37 -14.15
C SER A 94 -10.95 -6.97 -14.06
N GLY A 95 -11.73 -6.57 -15.07
CA GLY A 95 -12.22 -5.20 -15.21
C GLY A 95 -13.57 -5.10 -15.90
N GLN A 96 -14.01 -3.85 -16.11
CA GLN A 96 -15.27 -3.51 -16.75
C GLN A 96 -15.03 -2.47 -17.84
N THR A 97 -15.50 -2.77 -19.05
CA THR A 97 -15.49 -1.81 -20.15
C THR A 97 -16.67 -0.86 -19.98
N LEU A 98 -16.41 0.45 -20.00
CA LEU A 98 -17.41 1.51 -19.94
C LEU A 98 -18.02 1.75 -21.33
N GLU A 99 -19.13 2.48 -21.39
CA GLU A 99 -19.82 2.82 -22.65
C GLU A 99 -18.92 3.57 -23.65
N ASN A 100 -18.02 4.42 -23.15
CA ASN A 100 -17.04 5.13 -23.97
C ASN A 100 -15.86 4.25 -24.44
N GLY A 101 -15.87 2.95 -24.12
CA GLY A 101 -14.83 1.99 -24.49
C GLY A 101 -13.58 2.01 -23.60
N HIS A 102 -13.52 2.84 -22.56
CA HIS A 102 -12.46 2.76 -21.54
C HIS A 102 -12.62 1.48 -20.72
N LEU A 103 -11.51 0.94 -20.23
CA LEU A 103 -11.51 -0.21 -19.31
C LEU A 103 -11.15 0.24 -17.91
N VAL A 104 -12.03 -0.04 -16.95
CA VAL A 104 -11.76 0.15 -15.54
C VAL A 104 -11.33 -1.19 -14.95
N VAL A 105 -10.14 -1.27 -14.39
CA VAL A 105 -9.60 -2.49 -13.80
C VAL A 105 -9.45 -2.29 -12.29
N ASN A 106 -9.88 -3.26 -11.49
CA ASN A 106 -9.58 -3.23 -10.06
C ASN A 106 -8.07 -3.37 -9.87
N SER A 107 -7.48 -2.45 -9.11
CA SER A 107 -6.03 -2.42 -8.94
C SER A 107 -5.63 -1.94 -7.55
N TYR A 108 -4.38 -2.19 -7.19
CA TYR A 108 -3.79 -1.68 -5.96
C TYR A 108 -2.82 -0.57 -6.29
N LEU A 109 -3.02 0.59 -5.69
CA LEU A 109 -2.02 1.65 -5.65
C LEU A 109 -1.02 1.31 -4.55
N ILE A 110 0.25 1.14 -4.94
CA ILE A 110 1.36 1.14 -4.00
C ILE A 110 1.59 2.60 -3.61
N GLY A 111 1.03 3.00 -2.46
CA GLY A 111 1.15 4.37 -1.97
C GLY A 111 2.55 4.67 -1.48
N GLN A 112 3.15 3.73 -0.74
CA GLN A 112 4.49 3.89 -0.20
C GLN A 112 5.14 2.55 0.15
N LEU A 113 6.45 2.45 -0.04
CA LEU A 113 7.28 1.34 0.43
C LEU A 113 8.53 1.91 1.11
N GLY A 114 8.96 1.30 2.22
CA GLY A 114 10.14 1.73 2.95
C GLY A 114 10.89 0.59 3.60
N LYS A 115 12.22 0.58 3.43
CA LYS A 115 13.14 -0.26 4.21
C LYS A 115 13.58 0.50 5.46
N ASN A 116 13.64 -0.19 6.60
CA ASN A 116 14.17 0.38 7.83
C ASN A 116 15.71 0.30 7.83
N TYR A 117 16.36 1.43 8.10
CA TYR A 117 17.81 1.57 8.19
C TYR A 117 18.30 1.74 9.63
N ASN A 118 17.40 1.58 10.61
CA ASN A 118 17.73 1.59 12.05
C ASN A 118 17.96 0.17 12.61
N LEU A 119 18.43 -0.76 11.79
CA LEU A 119 18.52 -2.20 12.08
C LEU A 119 19.88 -2.64 12.59
#